data_AF-A0A0L6W6A4-F1
#
_entry.id   AF-A0A0L6W6A4-F1
#
_cell.length_a   1.000
_cell.length_b   1.000
_cell.length_c   1.000
_cell.angle_alpha   90.00
_cell.angle_beta   90.00
_cell.angle_gamma   90.00
#
_symmetry.space_group_name_H-M   'P 1'
#
loop_
_entity.id
_entity.type
_entity.pdbx_description
1 polymer ?
#
loop_
_entity_poly.entity_id
_entity_poly.type
_entity_poly.pdbx_seq_one_letter_code
_entity_poly.pdbx_strand_id
1 'polypeptide(L)'
;MHHFVYNLIIIGAAFVLFLIGSTFLHELSHYVAARLAGFKIVGYQLWTIPFKRRGYVDVFISRHTKKLMLKKGFMHGSGLMVHLIILIIALFAAYHSSVSWGRAGWLTGAFVNAYLFLLNLIPEESDGRKLIALFKARA
;
A
#
# COMPACT_ATOMS: atom_id res chain seq x y z
N MET A 1 -27.35 -23.79 -4.14
CA MET A 1 -26.88 -22.74 -5.07
C MET A 1 -26.89 -21.33 -4.49
N HIS A 2 -27.95 -20.87 -3.81
CA HIS A 2 -28.01 -19.49 -3.27
C HIS A 2 -26.85 -19.11 -2.33
N HIS A 3 -26.49 -19.97 -1.36
CA HIS A 3 -25.36 -19.71 -0.45
C HIS A 3 -24.00 -19.56 -1.16
N PHE A 4 -23.78 -20.27 -2.27
CA PHE A 4 -22.57 -20.17 -3.07
C PHE A 4 -22.47 -18.80 -3.77
N VAL A 5 -23.59 -18.33 -4.33
CA VAL A 5 -23.68 -17.02 -4.99
C VAL A 5 -23.45 -15.88 -3.99
N TYR A 6 -24.05 -15.94 -2.79
CA TYR A 6 -23.82 -14.91 -1.77
C TYR A 6 -22.37 -14.84 -1.30
N ASN A 7 -21.71 -15.99 -1.14
CA ASN A 7 -20.29 -16.03 -0.75
C ASN A 7 -19.39 -15.42 -1.83
N LEU A 8 -19.67 -15.68 -3.11
CA LEU A 8 -18.97 -15.05 -4.23
C LEU A 8 -19.13 -13.53 -4.25
N ILE A 9 -20.35 -13.03 -4.00
CA ILE A 9 -20.62 -11.59 -3.94
C ILE A 9 -19.84 -10.95 -2.78
N ILE A 10 -19.84 -11.59 -1.60
CA ILE A 10 -19.14 -11.07 -0.41
C ILE A 10 -17.62 -11.03 -0.66
N ILE A 11 -17.04 -12.11 -1.22
CA ILE A 11 -15.61 -12.16 -1.54
C ILE A 11 -15.27 -11.12 -2.61
N GLY A 12 -16.09 -10.97 -3.65
CA GLY A 12 -15.91 -9.97 -4.69
C GLY A 12 -15.97 -8.54 -4.15
N ALA A 13 -16.95 -8.24 -3.29
CA ALA A 13 -17.06 -6.94 -2.63
C ALA A 13 -15.86 -6.67 -1.72
N ALA A 14 -15.44 -7.66 -0.91
CA ALA A 14 -14.25 -7.56 -0.08
C ALA A 14 -13.00 -7.29 -0.92
N PHE A 15 -12.82 -8.01 -2.04
CA PHE A 15 -11.70 -7.80 -2.95
C PHE A 15 -11.63 -6.36 -3.46
N VAL A 16 -12.74 -5.82 -3.96
CA VAL A 16 -12.81 -4.44 -4.48
C VAL A 16 -12.53 -3.43 -3.37
N LEU A 17 -13.13 -3.61 -2.19
CA LEU A 17 -12.94 -2.73 -1.04
C LEU A 17 -11.49 -2.74 -0.54
N PHE A 18 -10.87 -3.91 -0.41
CA PHE A 18 -9.47 -4.00 -0.01
C PHE A 18 -8.54 -3.44 -1.09
N LEU A 19 -8.80 -3.69 -2.37
CA LEU A 19 -7.96 -3.18 -3.45
C LEU A 19 -7.95 -1.65 -3.46
N ILE A 20 -9.14 -1.05 -3.45
CA ILE A 20 -9.30 0.41 -3.48
C ILE A 20 -8.83 1.03 -2.16
N GLY A 21 -9.27 0.49 -1.03
CA GLY A 21 -8.92 1.00 0.30
C GLY A 21 -7.42 0.92 0.57
N SER A 22 -6.78 -0.21 0.27
CA SER A 22 -5.34 -0.37 0.49
C SER A 22 -4.50 0.50 -0.43
N THR A 23 -4.88 0.67 -1.70
CA THR A 23 -4.14 1.57 -2.61
C THR A 23 -4.29 3.03 -2.20
N PHE A 24 -5.49 3.44 -1.76
CA PHE A 24 -5.69 4.78 -1.21
C PHE A 24 -4.84 5.01 0.06
N LEU A 25 -4.87 4.08 1.00
CA LEU A 25 -4.09 4.18 2.25
C LEU A 25 -2.59 4.17 2.00
N HIS A 26 -2.12 3.41 1.00
CA HIS A 26 -0.73 3.40 0.57
C HIS A 26 -0.27 4.79 0.11
N GLU A 27 -1.00 5.42 -0.81
CA GLU A 27 -0.66 6.77 -1.29
C GLU A 27 -0.81 7.84 -0.19
N LEU A 28 -1.85 7.70 0.64
CA LEU A 28 -2.05 8.57 1.80
C LEU A 28 -0.84 8.48 2.76
N SER A 29 -0.27 7.29 2.93
CA SER A 29 0.91 7.12 3.77
C SER A 29 2.13 7.83 3.22
N HIS A 30 2.36 7.81 1.90
CA HIS A 30 3.41 8.61 1.28
C HIS A 30 3.20 10.10 1.50
N TYR A 31 1.97 10.58 1.37
CA TYR A 31 1.61 11.97 1.61
C TYR A 31 1.89 12.39 3.06
N VAL A 32 1.43 11.58 4.03
CA VAL A 32 1.65 11.84 5.46
C VAL A 32 3.14 11.77 5.80
N ALA A 33 3.85 10.75 5.30
CA ALA A 33 5.28 10.60 5.52
C ALA A 33 6.07 11.77 4.91
N ALA A 34 5.66 12.26 3.74
CA ALA A 34 6.25 13.44 3.11
C ALA A 34 6.09 14.70 3.98
N ARG A 35 4.89 14.91 4.53
CA ARG A 35 4.59 16.02 5.45
C ARG A 35 5.44 15.93 6.73
N LEU A 36 5.49 14.76 7.36
CA LEU A 36 6.26 14.53 8.59
C LEU A 36 7.77 14.69 8.35
N ALA A 37 8.25 14.30 7.17
CA ALA A 37 9.62 14.52 6.74
C ALA A 37 9.92 15.99 6.39
N GLY A 38 8.91 16.88 6.34
CA GLY A 38 9.06 18.29 6.01
C GLY A 38 9.34 18.55 4.52
N PHE A 39 8.88 17.66 3.63
CA PHE A 39 8.94 17.91 2.20
C PHE A 39 7.83 18.88 1.77
N LYS A 40 8.14 19.72 0.78
CA LYS A 40 7.12 20.52 0.09
C LYS A 40 6.45 19.65 -0.98
N ILE A 41 5.18 19.34 -0.79
CA ILE A 41 4.39 18.58 -1.77
C ILE A 41 4.03 19.51 -2.93
N VAL A 42 4.29 19.06 -4.16
CA VAL A 42 4.05 19.80 -5.40
C VAL A 42 2.76 19.34 -6.07
N GLY A 43 2.43 18.06 -5.91
CA GLY A 43 1.20 17.47 -6.41
C GLY A 43 0.93 16.13 -5.73
N TYR A 44 -0.32 15.71 -5.70
CA TYR A 44 -0.69 14.39 -5.20
C TYR A 44 -2.00 13.91 -5.83
N GLN A 45 -2.12 12.60 -5.98
CA GLN A 45 -3.34 11.90 -6.32
C GLN A 45 -3.39 10.63 -5.46
N LEU A 46 -4.29 10.60 -4.48
CA LEU A 46 -4.38 9.46 -3.55
C LEU A 46 -5.18 8.28 -4.12
N TRP A 47 -5.99 8.54 -5.13
CA TRP A 47 -6.84 7.53 -5.76
C TRP A 47 -6.16 6.97 -7.00
N THR A 48 -5.96 5.65 -7.02
CA THR A 48 -5.58 4.93 -8.24
C THR A 48 -6.83 4.59 -9.03
N ILE A 49 -6.87 5.00 -10.30
CA ILE A 49 -7.89 4.54 -11.25
C ILE A 49 -7.27 3.36 -12.01
N PRO A 50 -7.77 2.13 -11.82
CA PRO A 50 -7.27 0.96 -12.54
C PRO A 50 -7.18 1.24 -14.04
N PHE A 51 -6.08 0.84 -14.68
CA PHE A 51 -5.81 0.98 -16.12
C PHE A 51 -5.70 2.41 -16.68
N LYS A 52 -5.88 3.47 -15.85
CA LYS A 52 -5.87 4.86 -16.33
C LYS A 52 -4.77 5.70 -15.71
N ARG A 53 -4.68 5.72 -14.38
CA ARG A 53 -3.70 6.57 -13.68
C ARG A 53 -3.40 6.01 -12.29
N ARG A 54 -2.12 5.80 -12.01
CA ARG A 54 -1.65 5.43 -10.66
C ARG A 54 -1.76 6.62 -9.72
N GLY A 55 -1.97 6.33 -8.45
CA GLY A 55 -1.75 7.30 -7.40
C GLY A 55 -0.30 7.76 -7.38
N TYR A 56 -0.08 8.97 -6.87
CA TYR A 56 1.25 9.53 -6.74
C TYR A 56 1.29 10.62 -5.67
N VAL A 57 2.49 10.84 -5.12
CA VAL A 57 2.80 11.97 -4.25
C VAL A 57 4.14 12.56 -4.71
N ASP A 58 4.08 13.75 -5.29
CA ASP A 58 5.25 14.47 -5.80
C ASP A 58 5.76 15.49 -4.78
N VAL A 59 7.07 15.44 -4.53
CA VAL A 59 7.74 16.30 -3.55
C VAL A 59 8.89 17.07 -4.19
N PHE A 60 9.05 18.34 -3.80
CA PHE A 60 10.17 19.16 -4.21
C PHE A 60 11.43 18.81 -3.40
N ILE A 61 12.54 18.57 -4.10
CA ILE A 61 13.83 18.25 -3.50
C ILE A 61 14.85 19.30 -3.96
N SER A 62 15.28 20.18 -3.06
CA SER A 62 16.16 21.30 -3.40
C SER A 62 17.65 20.94 -3.46
N ARG A 63 18.13 20.01 -2.62
CA ARG A 63 19.53 19.55 -2.59
C ARG A 63 19.66 18.11 -2.09
N HIS A 64 20.49 17.30 -2.74
CA HIS A 64 20.78 15.92 -2.32
C HIS A 64 21.73 15.89 -1.11
N THR A 65 21.18 15.71 0.09
CA THR A 65 21.95 15.48 1.32
C THR A 65 21.61 14.12 1.93
N LYS A 66 22.53 13.53 2.70
CA LYS A 66 22.30 12.23 3.38
C LYS A 66 21.03 12.21 4.24
N LYS A 67 20.73 13.33 4.92
CA LYS A 67 19.49 13.50 5.71
C LYS A 67 18.24 13.45 4.83
N LEU A 68 18.30 14.05 3.63
CA LEU A 68 17.19 14.01 2.68
C LEU A 68 16.96 12.63 2.09
N MET A 69 18.04 11.87 1.84
CA MET A 69 17.94 10.48 1.38
C MET A 69 17.23 9.59 2.39
N LEU A 70 17.56 9.71 3.68
CA LEU A 70 16.87 8.97 4.75
C LEU A 70 15.38 9.33 4.82
N LYS A 71 15.05 10.62 4.73
CA LYS A 71 13.67 11.10 4.68
C LYS A 71 12.90 10.55 3.46
N LYS A 72 13.56 10.49 2.30
CA LYS A 72 12.99 9.90 1.08
C LYS A 72 12.79 8.40 1.22
N GLY A 73 13.73 7.70 1.86
CA GLY A 73 13.58 6.29 2.20
C GLY A 73 12.40 6.05 3.15
N PHE A 74 12.26 6.85 4.20
CA PHE A 74 11.09 6.80 5.08
C PHE A 74 9.78 7.00 4.31
N MET A 75 9.73 7.97 3.40
CA MET A 75 8.57 8.22 2.56
C MET A 75 8.22 6.99 1.70
N HIS A 76 9.15 6.41 0.94
CA HIS A 76 8.87 5.21 0.13
C HIS A 76 8.57 3.97 0.98
N GLY A 77 9.23 3.83 2.14
CA GLY A 77 8.98 2.72 3.06
C GLY A 77 7.58 2.74 3.68
N SER A 78 6.99 3.92 3.86
CA SER A 78 5.66 4.06 4.49
C SER A 78 4.55 3.31 3.72
N GLY A 79 4.56 3.35 2.38
CA GLY A 79 3.59 2.64 1.55
C GLY A 79 3.68 1.13 1.68
N LEU A 80 4.90 0.58 1.76
CA LEU A 80 5.12 -0.85 2.01
C LEU A 80 4.68 -1.27 3.41
N MET A 81 4.95 -0.44 4.41
CA MET A 81 4.54 -0.69 5.79
C MET A 81 3.03 -0.73 5.95
N VAL A 82 2.28 0.12 5.24
CA VAL A 82 0.80 0.08 5.26
C VAL A 82 0.28 -1.27 4.80
N HIS A 83 0.77 -1.81 3.68
CA HIS A 83 0.33 -3.13 3.23
C HIS A 83 0.65 -4.22 4.24
N LEU A 84 1.83 -4.18 4.86
CA LEU A 84 2.20 -5.15 5.90
C LEU A 84 1.29 -5.06 7.14
N ILE A 85 0.97 -3.84 7.59
CA ILE A 85 0.07 -3.61 8.72
C ILE A 85 -1.33 -4.15 8.40
N ILE A 86 -1.89 -3.81 7.24
CA ILE A 86 -3.21 -4.29 6.83
C ILE A 86 -3.22 -5.81 6.68
N LEU A 87 -2.15 -6.40 6.13
CA LEU A 87 -1.99 -7.86 6.02
C LEU A 87 -2.06 -8.52 7.40
N ILE A 88 -1.30 -8.01 8.39
CA ILE A 88 -1.30 -8.56 9.76
C ILE A 88 -2.69 -8.42 10.40
N ILE A 89 -3.33 -7.24 10.27
CA ILE A 89 -4.68 -7.01 10.79
C ILE A 89 -5.69 -7.98 10.15
N ALA A 90 -5.61 -8.16 8.84
CA ALA A 90 -6.51 -9.04 8.11
C ALA A 90 -6.32 -10.52 8.50
N LEU A 91 -5.08 -10.99 8.66
CA LEU A 91 -4.80 -12.34 9.14
C LEU A 91 -5.29 -12.53 10.59
N PHE A 92 -5.07 -11.55 11.46
CA PHE A 92 -5.54 -11.57 12.84
C PHE A 92 -7.07 -11.60 12.93
N ALA A 93 -7.75 -10.77 12.13
CA ALA A 93 -9.21 -10.74 12.06
C ALA A 93 -9.80 -12.02 11.47
N ALA A 94 -9.15 -12.62 10.46
CA ALA A 94 -9.53 -13.91 9.92
C ALA A 94 -9.43 -15.02 10.99
N TYR A 95 -8.33 -15.04 11.75
CA TYR A 95 -8.10 -16.02 12.82
C TYR A 95 -9.19 -15.95 13.90
N HIS A 96 -9.62 -14.75 14.30
CA HIS A 96 -10.63 -14.54 15.34
C HIS A 96 -12.08 -14.58 14.83
N SER A 97 -12.31 -14.66 13.52
CA SER A 97 -13.66 -14.66 12.96
C SER A 97 -14.34 -16.03 13.17
N SER A 98 -15.38 -16.05 13.98
CA SER A 98 -16.28 -17.22 14.16
C SER A 98 -17.17 -17.49 12.95
N VAL A 99 -17.34 -16.48 12.08
CA VAL A 99 -18.22 -16.55 10.91
C VAL A 99 -17.42 -16.84 9.64
N SER A 100 -17.86 -17.84 8.87
CA SER A 100 -17.13 -18.35 7.69
C SER A 100 -16.97 -17.30 6.58
N TRP A 101 -18.03 -16.55 6.26
CA TRP A 101 -17.97 -15.48 5.26
C TRP A 101 -17.14 -14.29 5.72
N GLY A 102 -17.18 -13.96 7.01
CA GLY A 102 -16.31 -12.92 7.61
C GLY A 102 -14.84 -13.31 7.48
N ARG A 103 -14.52 -14.57 7.80
CA ARG A 103 -13.18 -15.14 7.64
C ARG A 103 -12.69 -15.08 6.19
N ALA A 104 -13.54 -15.48 5.23
CA ALA A 104 -13.21 -15.42 3.82
C ALA A 104 -12.95 -13.98 3.32
N GLY A 105 -13.76 -13.01 3.78
CA GLY A 105 -13.54 -11.59 3.49
C GLY A 105 -12.19 -11.08 4.01
N TRP A 106 -11.84 -11.41 5.25
CA TRP A 106 -10.54 -11.04 5.83
C TRP A 106 -9.35 -11.72 5.13
N LEU A 107 -9.46 -13.00 4.79
CA LEU A 107 -8.44 -13.70 4.01
C LEU A 107 -8.27 -13.09 2.61
N THR A 108 -9.35 -12.60 2.00
CA THR A 108 -9.29 -11.85 0.74
C THR A 108 -8.47 -10.57 0.91
N GLY A 109 -8.69 -9.84 2.01
CA GLY A 109 -7.88 -8.66 2.33
C GLY A 109 -6.40 -8.94 2.57
N ALA A 110 -6.10 -10.05 3.25
CA ALA A 110 -4.73 -10.52 3.44
C ALA A 110 -4.08 -10.83 2.08
N PHE A 111 -4.77 -11.58 1.21
CA PHE A 111 -4.29 -11.89 -0.13
C PHE A 111 -4.02 -10.62 -0.95
N VAL A 112 -4.97 -9.69 -1.00
CA VAL A 112 -4.82 -8.42 -1.73
C VAL A 112 -3.63 -7.61 -1.23
N ASN A 113 -3.42 -7.49 0.09
CA ASN A 113 -2.32 -6.70 0.62
C ASN A 113 -0.96 -7.40 0.49
N ALA A 114 -0.90 -8.72 0.56
CA ALA A 114 0.30 -9.47 0.22
C ALA A 114 0.68 -9.26 -1.26
N TYR A 115 -0.31 -9.31 -2.15
CA TYR A 115 -0.12 -9.06 -3.58
C TYR A 115 0.37 -7.63 -3.86
N LEU A 116 -0.31 -6.61 -3.30
CA LEU A 116 0.08 -5.20 -3.45
C LEU A 116 1.45 -4.91 -2.84
N PHE A 117 1.80 -5.56 -1.71
CA PHE A 117 3.13 -5.46 -1.12
C PHE A 117 4.21 -5.95 -2.09
N LEU A 118 4.03 -7.13 -2.69
CA LEU A 118 4.98 -7.68 -3.67
C LEU A 118 5.09 -6.80 -4.92
N LEU A 119 3.96 -6.29 -5.43
CA LEU A 119 3.94 -5.37 -6.56
C LEU A 119 4.61 -4.02 -6.26
N ASN A 120 4.63 -3.58 -5.00
CA ASN A 120 5.33 -2.35 -4.62
C ASN A 120 6.77 -2.61 -4.16
N LEU A 121 7.20 -3.87 -4.05
CA LEU A 121 8.56 -4.23 -3.64
C LEU A 121 9.49 -4.54 -4.83
N ILE A 122 8.97 -5.19 -5.89
CA ILE A 122 9.80 -5.84 -6.93
C ILE A 122 9.96 -5.01 -8.23
N PRO A 123 8.89 -4.50 -8.88
CA PRO A 123 8.95 -3.88 -10.21
C PRO A 123 9.88 -2.65 -10.27
N GLU A 124 10.42 -2.34 -11.45
CA GLU A 124 11.47 -1.32 -11.63
C GLU A 124 11.09 0.09 -11.13
N GLU A 125 9.82 0.49 -11.23
CA GLU A 125 9.31 1.78 -10.75
C GLU A 125 8.77 1.76 -9.31
N SER A 126 8.87 0.63 -8.62
CA SER A 126 8.28 0.40 -7.30
C SER A 126 9.04 1.09 -6.16
N ASP A 127 8.37 1.24 -5.01
CA ASP A 127 8.99 1.79 -3.81
C ASP A 127 10.15 0.93 -3.30
N GLY A 128 10.05 -0.40 -3.41
CA GLY A 128 11.13 -1.31 -3.04
C GLY A 128 12.41 -1.05 -3.84
N ARG A 129 12.31 -0.81 -5.14
CA ARG A 129 13.47 -0.44 -5.97
C ARG A 129 14.01 0.95 -5.61
N LYS A 130 13.14 1.92 -5.33
CA LYS A 130 13.55 3.26 -4.85
C LYS A 130 14.28 3.16 -3.50
N LEU A 131 13.85 2.27 -2.60
CA LEU A 131 14.51 1.97 -1.33
C LEU A 131 15.88 1.30 -1.54
N ILE A 132 15.96 0.25 -2.36
CA ILE A 132 17.20 -0.45 -2.67
C ILE A 132 18.23 0.51 -3.31
N ALA A 133 17.79 1.38 -4.22
CA ALA A 133 18.66 2.39 -4.84
C ALA A 133 19.26 3.35 -3.81
N LEU A 134 18.50 3.73 -2.77
CA LEU A 134 19.02 4.56 -1.67
C LEU A 134 20.10 3.84 -0.86
N PHE A 135 19.98 2.52 -0.66
CA PHE A 135 20.99 1.73 0.04
C PHE A 135 22.25 1.50 -0.81
N LYS A 136 22.08 1.23 -2.12
CA LYS A 136 23.20 1.07 -3.05
C LYS A 136 24.01 2.35 -3.25
N ALA A 137 23.37 3.53 -3.25
CA ALA A 137 24.08 4.81 -3.31
C ALA A 137 24.89 5.14 -2.04
N ARG A 138 24.89 4.25 -1.04
CA ARG A 138 25.60 4.38 0.24
C ARG A 138 26.76 3.38 0.40
N ALA A 139 26.85 2.38 -0.49
CA ALA A 139 27.93 1.39 -0.58
C ALA A 139 28.99 1.86 -1.59
#